data_AF-A0A938HH02-F1
#
_entry.id   AF-A0A938HH02-F1
#
_cell.length_a   1.000
_cell.length_b   1.000
_cell.length_c   1.000
_cell.angle_alpha   90.00
_cell.angle_beta   90.00
_cell.angle_gamma   90.00
#
_symmetry.space_group_name_H-M   'P 1'
#
loop_
_entity.id
_entity.type
_entity.pdbx_description
1 polymer ?
#
loop_
_entity_poly.entity_id
_entity_poly.type
_entity_poly.pdbx_seq_one_letter_code
_entity_poly.pdbx_strand_id
1 'polypeptide(L)'
;MKKFLPFWYALIALSMGWQADAQGLTCANALPVTPGTFTASTLIGTPSQATATAAGWYAFTPSSNGILNINSCGGGSDTRLWIWSGSCSPLTPVANNDDFAGCFSTGTTPYASKIENVI
;
A
#
# COMPACT_ATOMS: atom_id res chain seq x y z
N MET A 1 22.38 -43.89 -40.60
CA MET A 1 21.17 -43.65 -39.77
C MET A 1 21.53 -43.81 -38.29
N LYS A 2 21.90 -42.73 -37.59
CA LYS A 2 21.97 -42.69 -36.12
C LYS A 2 21.36 -41.35 -35.70
N LYS A 3 20.30 -41.45 -34.90
CA LYS A 3 19.33 -40.39 -34.60
C LYS A 3 19.94 -39.43 -33.57
N PHE A 4 19.98 -38.14 -33.88
CA PHE A 4 20.33 -37.10 -32.91
C PHE A 4 19.09 -36.83 -32.04
N LEU A 5 19.22 -37.05 -30.75
CA LEU A 5 18.20 -36.72 -29.75
C LEU A 5 18.57 -35.34 -29.15
N PRO A 6 17.79 -34.27 -29.36
CA PRO A 6 18.04 -33.02 -28.66
C PRO A 6 17.44 -33.12 -27.26
N PHE A 7 18.32 -33.19 -26.27
CA PHE A 7 17.98 -33.14 -24.85
C PHE A 7 17.48 -31.74 -24.52
N TRP A 8 16.16 -31.52 -24.57
CA TRP A 8 15.52 -30.32 -24.07
C TRP A 8 15.57 -30.33 -22.54
N TYR A 9 16.60 -29.70 -21.96
CA TYR A 9 16.54 -29.29 -20.57
C TYR A 9 15.65 -28.05 -20.49
N ALA A 10 14.39 -28.25 -20.08
CA ALA A 10 13.56 -27.17 -19.59
C ALA A 10 14.17 -26.68 -18.25
N LEU A 11 14.82 -25.52 -18.26
CA LEU A 11 15.08 -24.78 -17.04
C LEU A 11 13.72 -24.33 -16.47
N ILE A 12 13.26 -24.99 -15.42
CA ILE A 12 12.21 -24.45 -14.56
C ILE A 12 12.86 -23.29 -13.81
N ALA A 13 12.68 -22.08 -14.32
CA ALA A 13 12.94 -20.88 -13.54
C ALA A 13 11.89 -20.82 -12.42
N LEU A 14 12.23 -21.32 -11.22
CA LEU A 14 11.58 -20.83 -10.02
C LEU A 14 11.97 -19.36 -9.91
N SER A 15 11.12 -18.47 -10.43
CA SER A 15 11.10 -17.10 -9.94
C SER A 15 10.64 -17.19 -8.49
N MET A 16 11.58 -17.37 -7.57
CA MET A 16 11.41 -16.92 -6.21
C MET A 16 11.15 -15.42 -6.33
N GLY A 17 9.87 -15.04 -6.33
CA GLY A 17 9.47 -13.65 -6.27
C GLY A 17 10.11 -13.08 -5.02
N TRP A 18 11.03 -12.15 -5.20
CA TRP A 18 11.60 -11.41 -4.09
C TRP A 18 10.44 -10.76 -3.36
N GLN A 19 10.46 -10.86 -2.04
CA GLN A 19 9.40 -10.41 -1.15
C GLN A 19 8.96 -9.00 -1.57
N ALA A 20 7.72 -8.88 -2.07
CA ALA A 20 7.13 -7.59 -2.36
C ALA A 20 7.09 -6.83 -1.02
N ASP A 21 7.68 -5.64 -0.97
CA ASP A 21 7.66 -4.81 0.21
C ASP A 21 6.21 -4.65 0.72
N ALA A 22 6.01 -4.61 2.05
CA ALA A 22 4.68 -4.46 2.65
C ALA A 22 3.99 -3.12 2.30
N GLN A 23 4.78 -2.17 1.79
CA GLN A 23 4.37 -0.88 1.25
C GLN A 23 5.45 -0.34 0.31
N GLY A 24 5.08 0.59 -0.55
CA GLY A 24 6.02 1.35 -1.38
C GLY A 24 6.77 2.43 -0.60
N LEU A 25 7.98 2.75 -1.07
CA LEU A 25 8.83 3.78 -0.45
C LEU A 25 8.55 5.20 -0.94
N THR A 26 7.98 5.34 -2.13
CA THR A 26 7.64 6.63 -2.74
C THR A 26 6.31 6.49 -3.46
N CYS A 27 5.70 7.61 -3.84
CA CYS A 27 4.53 7.59 -4.71
C CYS A 27 4.77 6.79 -6.01
N ALA A 28 5.96 6.92 -6.61
CA ALA A 28 6.28 6.27 -7.88
C ALA A 28 6.38 4.73 -7.74
N ASN A 29 6.75 4.27 -6.55
CA ASN A 29 6.95 2.85 -6.24
C ASN A 29 5.90 2.35 -5.23
N ALA A 30 4.71 2.95 -5.22
CA ALA A 30 3.62 2.58 -4.34
C ALA A 30 3.22 1.11 -4.55
N LEU A 31 2.96 0.37 -3.47
CA LEU A 31 2.55 -1.04 -3.55
C LEU A 31 1.15 -1.12 -4.18
N PRO A 32 0.97 -1.82 -5.31
CA PRO A 32 -0.37 -2.02 -5.88
C PRO A 32 -1.21 -2.91 -4.95
N VAL A 33 -2.40 -2.44 -4.58
CA VAL A 33 -3.31 -3.15 -3.68
C VAL A 33 -4.68 -3.40 -4.33
N THR A 34 -5.36 -4.41 -3.80
CA THR A 34 -6.79 -4.69 -4.05
C THR A 34 -7.53 -4.58 -2.71
N PRO A 35 -8.88 -4.53 -2.70
CA PRO A 35 -9.63 -4.43 -1.46
C PRO A 35 -9.28 -5.59 -0.50
N GLY A 36 -8.87 -5.24 0.71
CA GLY A 36 -8.37 -6.21 1.69
C GLY A 36 -7.65 -5.53 2.85
N THR A 37 -7.07 -6.36 3.73
CA THR A 37 -6.24 -5.90 4.86
C THR A 37 -4.77 -6.15 4.55
N PHE A 38 -3.94 -5.14 4.80
CA PHE A 38 -2.49 -5.20 4.61
C PHE A 38 -1.81 -4.84 5.93
N THR A 39 -0.76 -5.57 6.28
CA THR A 39 0.07 -5.26 7.46
C THR A 39 1.25 -4.42 7.01
N ALA A 40 1.27 -3.15 7.38
CA ALA A 40 2.43 -2.29 7.16
C ALA A 40 3.61 -2.79 8.00
N SER A 41 4.81 -2.74 7.43
CA SER A 41 6.05 -2.84 8.21
C SER A 41 6.49 -1.45 8.71
N THR A 42 7.69 -1.34 9.29
CA THR A 42 8.24 -0.04 9.67
C THR A 42 8.24 0.92 8.48
N LEU A 43 7.64 2.10 8.65
CA LEU A 43 7.57 3.11 7.61
C LEU A 43 8.95 3.76 7.44
N ILE A 44 9.48 3.69 6.21
CA ILE A 44 10.77 4.28 5.84
C ILE A 44 10.70 5.03 4.50
N GLY A 45 9.51 5.14 3.90
CA GLY A 45 9.30 5.84 2.64
C GLY A 45 9.21 7.36 2.80
N THR A 46 9.25 8.09 1.68
CA THR A 46 9.20 9.55 1.66
C THR A 46 7.80 10.06 1.99
N PRO A 47 7.64 10.93 3.01
CA PRO A 47 6.34 11.45 3.38
C PRO A 47 5.83 12.50 2.38
N SER A 48 4.50 12.58 2.22
CA SER A 48 3.85 13.61 1.42
C SER A 48 3.58 14.93 2.16
N GLN A 49 3.68 14.94 3.49
CA GLN A 49 3.52 16.16 4.29
C GLN A 49 4.80 16.48 5.03
N ALA A 50 5.11 17.78 5.13
CA ALA A 50 6.30 18.28 5.78
C ALA A 50 6.41 17.92 7.28
N THR A 51 5.28 17.62 7.94
CA THR A 51 5.23 17.27 9.37
C THR A 51 5.50 15.80 9.66
N ALA A 52 5.58 14.93 8.64
CA ALA A 52 5.89 13.53 8.84
C ALA A 52 7.36 13.22 8.55
N THR A 53 7.87 12.20 9.23
CA THR A 53 9.25 11.72 9.07
C THR A 53 9.36 10.55 8.08
N ALA A 54 8.28 9.76 7.93
CA ALA A 54 8.22 8.64 7.00
C ALA A 54 6.79 8.35 6.55
N ALA A 55 6.64 7.57 5.48
CA ALA A 55 5.36 7.06 5.00
C ALA A 55 5.49 5.66 4.39
N GLY A 56 4.36 5.00 4.21
CA GLY A 56 4.19 3.85 3.33
C GLY A 56 3.23 4.22 2.21
N TRP A 57 3.56 3.82 0.98
CA TRP A 57 2.76 4.15 -0.20
C TRP A 57 2.03 2.94 -0.76
N TYR A 58 0.73 3.11 -1.01
CA TYR A 58 -0.12 2.12 -1.65
C TYR A 58 -0.80 2.75 -2.87
N ALA A 59 -0.95 1.97 -3.94
CA ALA A 59 -1.64 2.37 -5.15
C ALA A 59 -2.87 1.49 -5.36
N PHE A 60 -4.02 2.12 -5.55
CA PHE A 60 -5.27 1.43 -5.83
C PHE A 60 -5.84 1.92 -7.15
N THR A 61 -6.13 0.97 -8.04
CA THR A 61 -6.84 1.23 -9.29
C THR A 61 -8.22 0.58 -9.21
N PRO A 62 -9.31 1.35 -9.10
CA PRO A 62 -10.65 0.79 -9.05
C PRO A 62 -11.01 0.11 -10.38
N SER A 63 -11.62 -1.07 -10.32
CA SER A 63 -12.14 -1.79 -11.50
C SER A 63 -13.52 -1.29 -11.94
N SER A 64 -14.21 -0.55 -11.09
CA SER A 64 -15.52 0.05 -11.34
C SER A 64 -15.74 1.23 -10.39
N ASN A 65 -16.70 2.09 -10.71
CA ASN A 65 -17.11 3.17 -9.82
C ASN A 65 -17.71 2.61 -8.53
N GLY A 66 -17.39 3.22 -7.40
CA GLY A 66 -17.87 2.78 -6.10
C GLY A 66 -17.36 3.68 -5.00
N ILE A 67 -17.61 3.26 -3.76
CA ILE A 67 -17.15 3.97 -2.57
C ILE A 67 -15.87 3.31 -2.06
N LEU A 68 -14.85 4.12 -1.79
CA LEU A 68 -13.61 3.70 -1.15
C LEU A 68 -13.67 4.00 0.35
N ASN A 69 -13.44 2.97 1.16
CA ASN A 69 -13.29 3.06 2.61
C ASN A 69 -11.89 2.52 2.98
N ILE A 70 -11.13 3.30 3.75
CA ILE A 70 -9.78 2.92 4.21
C ILE A 70 -9.68 3.22 5.69
N ASN A 71 -9.08 2.31 6.46
CA ASN A 71 -8.82 2.55 7.86
C ASN A 71 -7.61 1.76 8.37
N SER A 72 -7.07 2.22 9.49
CA SER A 72 -6.07 1.52 10.31
C SER A 72 -6.63 1.14 11.69
N CYS A 73 -7.95 1.18 11.87
CA CYS A 73 -8.59 0.85 13.13
C CYS A 73 -8.26 -0.58 13.54
N GLY A 74 -8.05 -0.81 14.84
CA GLY A 74 -7.61 -2.09 15.38
C GLY A 74 -6.13 -2.41 15.12
N GLY A 75 -5.43 -1.62 14.30
CA GLY A 75 -3.99 -1.75 14.06
C GLY A 75 -3.14 -1.44 15.31
N GLY A 76 -1.81 -1.56 15.21
CA GLY A 76 -0.91 -1.51 16.38
C GLY A 76 -0.18 -0.19 16.62
N SER A 77 -0.54 0.91 15.94
CA SER A 77 0.14 2.21 16.11
C SER A 77 -0.78 3.38 15.83
N ASP A 78 -0.36 4.54 16.36
CA ASP A 78 -0.83 5.86 15.95
C ASP A 78 -0.59 6.07 14.45
N THR A 79 -1.60 6.53 13.72
CA THR A 79 -1.54 6.60 12.25
C THR A 79 -2.34 7.75 11.70
N ARG A 80 -1.84 8.32 10.61
CA ARG A 80 -2.59 9.21 9.71
C ARG A 80 -2.70 8.63 8.30
N LEU A 81 -3.79 8.93 7.62
CA LEU A 81 -4.05 8.55 6.24
C LEU A 81 -4.20 9.76 5.32
N TRP A 82 -3.64 9.67 4.12
CA TRP A 82 -3.81 10.63 3.02
C TRP A 82 -4.14 9.88 1.74
N ILE A 83 -5.17 10.32 1.03
CA ILE A 83 -5.57 9.84 -0.28
C ILE A 83 -5.24 10.92 -1.31
N TRP A 84 -4.51 10.50 -2.34
CA TRP A 84 -4.16 11.32 -3.48
C TRP A 84 -4.69 10.70 -4.76
N SER A 85 -4.96 11.53 -5.76
CA SER A 85 -5.22 11.10 -7.13
C SER A 85 -4.21 11.73 -8.10
N GLY A 86 -4.17 11.19 -9.32
CA GLY A 86 -3.25 11.63 -10.36
C GLY A 86 -1.89 10.93 -10.32
N SER A 87 -0.94 11.47 -11.09
CA SER A 87 0.45 11.00 -11.11
C SER A 87 1.25 11.71 -10.00
N CYS A 88 2.43 11.20 -9.66
CA CYS A 88 3.28 11.79 -8.60
C CYS A 88 3.78 13.23 -8.87
N SER A 89 3.39 13.84 -10.01
CA SER A 89 3.85 15.15 -10.49
C SER A 89 2.75 15.89 -11.27
N PRO A 90 1.72 16.47 -10.63
CA PRO A 90 1.49 16.58 -9.18
C PRO A 90 0.39 15.64 -8.66
N LEU A 91 0.54 15.26 -7.39
CA LEU A 91 -0.55 14.62 -6.64
C LEU A 91 -1.66 15.63 -6.35
N THR A 92 -2.91 15.22 -6.58
CA THR A 92 -4.10 16.00 -6.22
C THR A 92 -4.69 15.45 -4.92
N PRO A 93 -4.90 16.27 -3.88
CA PRO A 93 -5.46 15.80 -2.62
C PRO A 93 -6.92 15.38 -2.81
N VAL A 94 -7.29 14.23 -2.25
CA VAL A 94 -8.68 13.72 -2.28
C VAL A 94 -9.28 13.76 -0.88
N ALA A 95 -8.61 13.16 0.09
CA ALA A 95 -9.06 13.09 1.48
C ALA A 95 -7.88 12.83 2.42
N ASN A 96 -8.03 13.16 3.69
CA ASN A 96 -7.09 12.79 4.74
C ASN A 96 -7.80 12.64 6.07
N ASN A 97 -7.19 11.89 6.97
CA ASN A 97 -7.62 11.80 8.36
C ASN A 97 -6.40 11.53 9.24
N ASP A 98 -6.42 12.12 10.43
CA ASP A 98 -5.45 11.97 11.51
C ASP A 98 -6.29 11.91 12.78
N ASP A 99 -6.57 10.70 13.24
CA ASP A 99 -7.46 10.37 14.37
C ASP A 99 -8.96 10.51 14.14
N PHE A 100 -9.57 9.41 13.69
CA PHE A 100 -11.03 9.34 13.58
C PHE A 100 -11.67 8.91 14.91
N ALA A 101 -12.67 9.66 15.37
CA ALA A 101 -13.39 9.33 16.59
C ALA A 101 -14.05 7.94 16.52
N GLY A 102 -13.73 7.07 17.48
CA GLY A 102 -14.21 5.67 17.51
C GLY A 102 -13.37 4.69 16.67
N CYS A 103 -12.32 5.16 16.00
CA CYS A 103 -11.30 4.33 15.38
C CYS A 103 -10.08 4.28 16.31
N PHE A 104 -9.88 3.14 16.97
CA PHE A 104 -8.82 3.01 17.98
C PHE A 104 -7.73 2.04 17.50
N SER A 105 -6.46 2.38 17.74
CA SER A 105 -5.38 1.42 17.69
C SER A 105 -5.38 0.52 18.94
N THR A 106 -4.91 -0.72 18.78
CA THR A 106 -4.60 -1.68 19.85
C THR A 106 -3.17 -1.55 20.39
N GLY A 107 -2.41 -0.56 19.90
CA GLY A 107 -1.05 -0.26 20.32
C GLY A 107 -0.98 0.58 21.60
N THR A 108 0.12 1.33 21.76
CA THR A 108 0.38 2.12 22.97
C THR A 108 -0.49 3.37 23.08
N THR A 109 -0.94 3.94 21.97
CA THR A 109 -1.87 5.08 21.93
C THR A 109 -3.19 4.66 21.26
N PRO A 110 -4.34 5.22 21.68
CA PRO A 110 -5.65 4.86 21.14
C PRO A 110 -5.99 5.67 19.88
N TYR A 111 -5.00 5.98 19.04
CA TYR A 111 -5.15 6.89 17.91
C TYR A 111 -5.01 6.10 16.60
N ALA A 112 -5.97 6.25 15.71
CA ALA A 112 -5.98 5.58 14.41
C ALA A 112 -6.89 6.33 13.43
N SER A 113 -6.63 6.10 12.15
CA SER A 113 -7.25 6.88 11.09
C SER A 113 -8.26 6.07 10.29
N LYS A 114 -9.30 6.78 9.85
CA LYS A 114 -10.39 6.23 9.03
C LYS A 114 -10.86 7.29 8.04
N ILE A 115 -11.04 6.87 6.80
CA ILE A 115 -11.62 7.66 5.72
C ILE A 115 -12.75 6.81 5.11
N GLU A 116 -13.94 7.38 5.02
CA GLU A 116 -15.13 6.71 4.49
C GLU A 116 -15.81 7.56 3.43
N ASN A 117 -16.58 6.89 2.57
CA ASN A 117 -17.45 7.55 1.59
C ASN A 117 -16.71 8.42 0.58
N VAL A 118 -15.49 8.01 0.19
CA VAL A 118 -14.74 8.64 -0.91
C VAL A 118 -15.28 8.12 -2.23
N ILE A 119 -15.62 9.04 -3.13
CA ILE A 119 -16.17 8.80 -4.48
C ILE A 119 -15.10 9.11 -5.52
#